data_AF-A0A7S0YH15-F1
#
_entry.id   AF-A0A7S0YH15-F1
#
_cell.length_a   1.000
_cell.length_b   1.000
_cell.length_c   1.000
_cell.angle_alpha   90.00
_cell.angle_beta   90.00
_cell.angle_gamma   90.00
#
_symmetry.space_group_name_H-M   'P 1'
#
loop_
_entity.id
_entity.type
_entity.pdbx_description
1 polymer ?
#
loop_
_entity_poly.entity_id
_entity_poly.type
_entity_poly.pdbx_seq_one_letter_code
_entity_poly.pdbx_strand_id
1 'polypeptide(L)'
;EGRTFDVVVGDYLLGAVEKEWPYGAGRVLDRLLDSVRPGGYLLIVGIEPYEGVLSPESRQDRLVLDIERLGDAAAALSGKASYRELPEDWVTDRIARRGGFRVVASK
;
A
#
# COMPACT_ATOMS: atom_id res chain seq x y z
N GLU A 1 13.73 22.83 8.23
CA GLU A 1 13.31 22.95 6.82
C GLU A 1 12.94 21.58 6.29
N GLY A 2 11.85 21.46 5.53
CA GLY A 2 11.47 20.19 4.91
C GLY A 2 12.38 19.91 3.72
N ARG A 3 13.22 18.88 3.81
CA ARG A 3 14.07 18.46 2.69
C ARG A 3 13.19 17.87 1.59
N THR A 4 13.36 18.34 0.36
CA THR A 4 12.73 17.77 -0.83
C THR A 4 13.76 17.00 -1.66
N PHE A 5 13.30 15.99 -2.41
CA PHE A 5 14.15 15.07 -3.15
C PHE A 5 13.69 14.92 -4.60
N ASP A 6 14.65 14.59 -5.46
CA ASP A 6 14.45 14.34 -6.89
C ASP A 6 13.62 13.07 -7.12
N VAL A 7 13.88 12.06 -6.28
CA VAL A 7 13.21 10.77 -6.29
C VAL A 7 12.94 10.37 -4.85
N VAL A 8 11.69 10.01 -4.56
CA VAL A 8 11.26 9.41 -3.29
C VAL A 8 10.79 8.00 -3.60
N VAL A 9 11.16 7.03 -2.76
CA VAL A 9 10.78 5.62 -2.93
C VAL A 9 10.07 5.14 -1.68
N GLY A 10 8.87 4.60 -1.86
CA GLY A 10 8.14 3.84 -0.84
C GLY A 10 8.09 2.37 -1.24
N ASP A 11 8.96 1.54 -0.67
CA ASP A 11 9.09 0.13 -1.00
C ASP A 11 8.43 -0.74 0.08
N TYR A 12 7.32 -1.41 -0.24
CA TYR A 12 6.45 -2.15 0.69
C TYR A 12 6.10 -1.37 1.97
N LEU A 13 6.01 -0.04 1.84
CA LEU A 13 5.89 0.85 3.00
C LEU A 13 4.44 1.00 3.47
N LEU A 14 3.49 1.16 2.55
CA LEU A 14 2.14 1.58 2.91
C LEU A 14 1.37 0.50 3.70
N GLY A 15 1.43 -0.77 3.29
CA GLY A 15 0.86 -1.88 4.04
C GLY A 15 1.51 -2.07 5.41
N ALA A 16 2.84 -1.94 5.49
CA ALA A 16 3.58 -1.98 6.74
C ALA A 16 3.16 -0.86 7.71
N VAL A 17 2.95 0.35 7.20
CA VAL A 17 2.45 1.48 7.99
C VAL A 17 1.04 1.19 8.51
N GLU A 18 0.14 0.68 7.68
CA GLU A 18 -1.26 0.47 8.08
C GLU A 18 -1.39 -0.53 9.24
N LYS A 19 -0.52 -1.54 9.27
CA LYS A 19 -0.42 -2.52 10.37
C LYS A 19 -0.03 -1.88 11.71
N GLU A 20 0.95 -0.99 11.70
CA GLU A 20 1.51 -0.38 12.91
C GLU A 20 0.78 0.92 13.30
N TRP A 21 0.14 1.58 12.35
CA TRP A 21 -0.58 2.83 12.50
C TRP A 21 -1.87 2.83 11.68
N PRO A 22 -3.02 2.50 12.31
CA PRO A 22 -4.32 2.47 11.64
C PRO A 22 -4.66 3.81 10.96
N TYR A 23 -5.09 3.75 9.70
CA TYR A 23 -5.36 4.87 8.81
C TYR A 23 -4.14 5.77 8.55
N GLY A 24 -2.95 5.27 8.86
CA GLY A 24 -1.68 5.98 8.78
C GLY A 24 -1.10 6.05 7.38
N ALA A 25 -1.36 5.04 6.54
CA ALA A 25 -0.77 4.94 5.20
C ALA A 25 -1.07 6.17 4.36
N GLY A 26 -2.29 6.69 4.51
CA GLY A 26 -2.70 7.92 3.87
C GLY A 26 -1.85 9.14 4.23
N ARG A 27 -1.62 9.34 5.52
CA ARG A 27 -0.83 10.46 6.04
C ARG A 27 0.64 10.32 5.66
N VAL A 28 1.14 9.07 5.59
CA VAL A 28 2.49 8.79 5.10
C VAL A 28 2.58 9.11 3.61
N LEU A 29 1.62 8.69 2.79
CA LEU A 29 1.61 9.03 1.37
C LEU A 29 1.62 10.55 1.14
N ASP A 30 0.81 11.31 1.88
CA ASP A 30 0.79 12.76 1.77
C ASP A 30 2.17 13.37 2.10
N ARG A 31 2.87 12.85 3.12
CA ARG A 31 4.24 13.27 3.48
C ARG A 31 5.29 12.88 2.44
N LEU A 32 5.15 11.71 1.82
CA LEU A 32 6.04 11.29 0.74
C LEU A 32 5.89 12.23 -0.45
N LEU A 33 4.65 12.56 -0.83
CA LEU A 33 4.36 13.53 -1.89
C LEU A 33 4.94 14.91 -1.57
N ASP A 34 4.78 15.41 -0.34
CA ASP A 34 5.35 16.69 0.09
C ASP A 34 6.90 16.71 0.07
N SER A 35 7.54 15.53 0.08
CA SER A 35 8.98 15.38 0.01
C SER A 35 9.51 15.34 -1.43
N VAL A 36 8.66 15.35 -2.45
CA VAL A 36 9.06 15.35 -3.86
C VAL A 36 9.25 16.79 -4.36
N ARG A 37 10.40 17.10 -4.96
CA ARG A 37 10.63 18.40 -5.60
C ARG A 37 9.74 18.57 -6.85
N PRO A 38 9.45 19.80 -7.31
CA PRO A 38 8.83 20.02 -8.62
C PRO A 38 9.59 19.30 -9.75
N GLY A 39 8.90 18.49 -10.54
CA GLY A 39 9.49 17.67 -11.60
C GLY A 39 10.19 16.38 -11.13
N GLY A 40 10.13 16.06 -9.83
CA GLY A 40 10.61 14.80 -9.27
C GLY A 40 9.60 13.66 -9.37
N TYR A 41 9.99 12.49 -8.87
CA TYR A 41 9.19 11.27 -8.92
C TYR A 41 8.98 10.65 -7.54
N LEU A 42 7.76 10.14 -7.30
CA LEU A 42 7.48 9.19 -6.23
C LEU A 42 7.30 7.81 -6.87
N LEU A 43 8.12 6.85 -6.45
CA LEU A 43 8.01 5.44 -6.84
C LEU A 43 7.42 4.66 -5.68
N ILE A 44 6.35 3.90 -5.94
CA ILE A 44 5.68 3.08 -4.93
C ILE A 44 5.77 1.63 -5.39
N VAL A 45 6.27 0.78 -4.51
CA VAL A 45 6.26 -0.68 -4.68
C VAL A 45 5.37 -1.25 -3.59
N GLY A 46 4.46 -2.12 -4.00
CA GLY A 46 3.54 -2.85 -3.13
C GLY A 46 3.01 -4.07 -3.87
N ILE A 47 2.00 -4.69 -3.29
CA ILE A 47 1.31 -5.85 -3.86
C ILE A 47 -0.20 -5.66 -3.71
N GLU A 48 -0.97 -6.16 -4.68
CA GLU A 48 -2.43 -6.19 -4.56
C GLU A 48 -2.87 -7.13 -3.44
N PRO A 49 -3.96 -6.81 -2.71
CA PRO A 49 -4.57 -7.74 -1.77
C PRO A 49 -4.93 -9.05 -2.48
N TYR A 50 -4.45 -10.18 -1.95
CA TYR A 50 -4.59 -11.48 -2.61
C TYR A 50 -6.06 -11.86 -2.85
N GLU A 51 -6.95 -11.49 -1.93
CA GLU A 51 -8.39 -11.71 -2.04
C GLU A 51 -9.03 -10.99 -3.25
N GLY A 52 -8.39 -9.95 -3.78
CA GLY A 52 -8.85 -9.22 -4.96
C GLY A 52 -8.32 -9.78 -6.28
N VAL A 53 -7.23 -10.55 -6.27
CA VAL A 53 -6.53 -10.99 -7.50
C VAL A 53 -6.43 -12.49 -7.68
N LEU A 54 -6.61 -13.28 -6.62
CA LEU A 54 -6.51 -14.74 -6.65
C LEU A 54 -7.90 -15.41 -6.72
N SER A 55 -7.99 -16.50 -7.47
CA SER A 55 -9.23 -17.28 -7.65
C SER A 55 -9.35 -18.40 -6.60
N PRO A 56 -10.43 -18.46 -5.80
CA PRO A 56 -10.62 -19.56 -4.85
C PRO A 56 -10.88 -20.91 -5.52
N GLU A 57 -11.25 -20.93 -6.80
CA GLU A 57 -11.44 -22.14 -7.61
C GLU A 57 -10.09 -22.78 -8.00
N SER A 58 -9.04 -21.97 -8.17
CA SER A 58 -7.68 -22.46 -8.38
C SER A 58 -7.13 -23.10 -7.11
N ARG A 59 -6.60 -24.32 -7.23
CA ARG A 59 -5.97 -25.00 -6.08
C ARG A 59 -4.76 -24.25 -5.55
N GLN A 60 -3.96 -23.65 -6.41
CA GLN A 60 -2.73 -22.95 -6.01
C GLN A 60 -3.06 -21.64 -5.29
N ASP A 61 -3.93 -20.84 -5.88
CA ASP A 61 -4.46 -19.58 -5.34
C ASP A 61 -5.12 -19.79 -3.98
N ARG A 62 -5.97 -20.83 -3.88
CA ARG A 62 -6.61 -21.20 -2.61
C ARG A 62 -5.61 -21.51 -1.51
N LEU A 63 -4.47 -22.14 -1.81
CA LEU A 63 -3.43 -22.38 -0.80
C LEU A 63 -2.88 -21.05 -0.25
N VAL A 64 -2.66 -20.05 -1.11
CA VAL A 64 -2.20 -18.72 -0.68
C VAL A 64 -3.29 -18.04 0.18
N LEU A 65 -4.54 -18.07 -0.28
CA LEU A 65 -5.67 -17.51 0.47
C LEU A 65 -5.89 -18.20 1.83
N ASP A 66 -5.65 -19.50 1.92
CA ASP A 66 -5.76 -20.24 3.19
C ASP A 66 -4.62 -19.88 4.16
N ILE A 67 -3.41 -19.62 3.67
CA ILE A 67 -2.29 -19.10 4.48
C ILE A 67 -2.63 -17.72 5.05
N GLU A 68 -3.15 -16.82 4.22
CA GLU A 68 -3.64 -15.50 4.61
C GLU A 68 -4.71 -15.59 5.71
N ARG A 69 -5.76 -16.38 5.48
CA ARG A 69 -6.86 -16.58 6.44
C ARG A 69 -6.37 -17.14 7.77
N LEU A 70 -5.40 -18.05 7.74
CA LEU A 70 -4.80 -18.60 8.95
C LEU A 70 -4.04 -17.52 9.73
N GLY A 71 -3.27 -16.68 9.04
CA GLY A 71 -2.58 -15.53 9.63
C GLY A 71 -3.55 -14.53 10.25
N ASP A 72 -4.62 -14.19 9.52
CA ASP A 72 -5.69 -13.31 9.98
C ASP A 72 -6.41 -13.86 11.22
N ALA A 73 -6.76 -15.14 11.22
CA ALA A 73 -7.38 -15.79 12.37
C ALA A 73 -6.46 -15.74 13.60
N ALA A 74 -5.16 -16.00 13.44
CA ALA A 74 -4.19 -15.91 14.52
C ALA A 74 -4.01 -14.47 15.04
N ALA A 75 -3.97 -13.48 14.15
CA ALA A 75 -3.93 -12.07 14.52
C ALA A 75 -5.16 -11.68 15.35
N ALA A 76 -6.35 -12.01 14.86
CA ALA A 76 -7.62 -11.75 15.54
C ALA A 76 -7.69 -12.41 16.93
N LEU A 77 -7.33 -13.70 17.03
CA LEU A 77 -7.33 -14.44 18.30
C LEU A 77 -6.32 -13.89 19.32
N SER A 78 -5.25 -13.24 18.86
CA SER A 78 -4.25 -12.60 19.72
C SER A 78 -4.55 -11.12 20.01
N GLY A 79 -5.68 -10.58 19.53
CA GLY A 79 -6.06 -9.18 19.69
C GLY A 79 -5.17 -8.21 18.91
N LYS A 80 -4.49 -8.69 17.85
CA LYS A 80 -3.64 -7.88 16.96
C LYS A 80 -4.37 -7.54 15.66
N ALA A 81 -3.97 -6.45 15.03
CA ALA A 81 -4.43 -6.11 13.70
C ALA A 81 -3.91 -7.11 12.66
N SER A 82 -4.76 -7.45 11.70
CA SER A 82 -4.36 -8.13 10.46
C SER A 82 -3.47 -7.25 9.62
N TYR A 83 -2.50 -7.85 8.93
CA TYR A 83 -1.78 -7.17 7.87
C TYR A 83 -2.71 -6.96 6.67
N ARG A 84 -2.67 -5.78 6.06
CA ARG A 84 -3.44 -5.46 4.85
C ARG A 84 -2.56 -4.69 3.90
N GLU A 85 -2.58 -5.12 2.65
CA GLU A 85 -2.03 -4.35 1.55
C GLU A 85 -3.07 -3.35 1.05
N LEU A 86 -2.61 -2.33 0.31
CA LEU A 86 -3.48 -1.31 -0.25
C LEU A 86 -3.59 -1.52 -1.75
N PRO A 87 -4.82 -1.61 -2.31
CA PRO A 87 -5.01 -1.71 -3.76
C PRO A 87 -4.35 -0.54 -4.49
N GLU A 88 -3.83 -0.80 -5.69
CA GLU A 88 -3.25 0.21 -6.57
C GLU A 88 -4.24 1.33 -6.84
N ASP A 89 -5.51 1.00 -7.09
CA ASP A 89 -6.59 1.96 -7.31
C ASP A 89 -6.75 2.93 -6.13
N TRP A 90 -6.59 2.45 -4.89
CA TRP A 90 -6.67 3.32 -3.71
C TRP A 90 -5.52 4.33 -3.70
N VAL A 91 -4.32 3.89 -4.08
CA VAL A 91 -3.12 4.74 -4.13
C VAL A 91 -3.24 5.77 -5.25
N THR A 92 -3.59 5.34 -6.45
CA THR A 92 -3.69 6.21 -7.63
C THR A 92 -4.81 7.25 -7.48
N ASP A 93 -5.98 6.86 -6.98
CA ASP A 93 -7.08 7.77 -6.66
C ASP A 93 -6.67 8.84 -5.65
N ARG A 94 -5.90 8.45 -4.63
CA ARG A 94 -5.44 9.40 -3.62
C ARG A 94 -4.44 10.40 -4.18
N ILE A 95 -3.50 9.94 -5.02
CA ILE A 95 -2.56 10.81 -5.73
C ILE A 95 -3.32 11.78 -6.65
N ALA A 96 -4.32 11.29 -7.39
CA ALA A 96 -5.13 12.10 -8.29
C ALA A 96 -5.87 13.23 -7.54
N ARG A 97 -6.35 12.97 -6.31
CA ARG A 97 -7.03 13.96 -5.47
C ARG A 97 -6.11 15.01 -4.84
N ARG A 98 -4.78 14.77 -4.73
CA ARG A 98 -3.84 15.70 -4.07
C ARG A 98 -3.64 16.99 -4.87
N GLY A 99 -3.73 16.92 -6.20
CA GLY A 99 -3.34 18.01 -7.11
C GLY A 99 -1.82 18.18 -7.19
N GLY A 100 -1.32 18.72 -8.31
CA GLY A 100 0.13 18.92 -8.54
C GLY A 100 0.93 17.65 -8.87
N PHE A 101 0.30 16.47 -8.76
CA PHE A 101 0.85 15.18 -9.14
C PHE A 101 0.00 14.53 -10.23
N ARG A 102 0.63 13.68 -11.03
CA ARG A 102 -0.02 12.87 -12.06
C ARG A 102 0.62 11.47 -12.06
N VAL A 103 -0.21 10.44 -12.11
CA VAL A 103 0.25 9.06 -12.32
C VAL A 103 0.79 8.96 -13.76
N VAL A 104 2.07 8.60 -13.89
CA VAL A 104 2.78 8.50 -15.19
C VAL A 104 2.94 7.07 -15.68
N ALA A 105 2.90 6.10 -14.75
CA ALA A 105 2.95 4.67 -15.00
C ALA A 105 2.26 3.95 -13.83
N SER A 106 1.57 2.86 -14.16
CA SER A 106 0.81 1.94 -13.31
C SER A 106 0.84 0.57 -13.97
N LYS A 107 0.68 -0.53 -13.22
CA LYS A 107 0.90 -1.87 -13.75
C LYS A 107 -0.39 -2.55 -14.19
#